data_AF-A0A3B0VM69-F1
#
_entry.id   AF-A0A3B0VM69-F1
#
_cell.length_a   1.000
_cell.length_b   1.000
_cell.length_c   1.000
_cell.angle_alpha   90.00
_cell.angle_beta   90.00
_cell.angle_gamma   90.00
#
_symmetry.space_group_name_H-M   'P 1'
#
loop_
_entity.id
_entity.type
_entity.pdbx_description
1 polymer ?
#
loop_
_entity_poly.entity_id
_entity_poly.type
_entity_poly.pdbx_seq_one_letter_code
_entity_poly.pdbx_strand_id
1 'polypeptide(L)' 'LSDGAMMSLIGDDYLFWRISKGGAIDPFNSTMPAWEGALTEEQRWQLVSYMRTLSDG' A
#
# COMPACT_ATOMS: atom_id res chain seq x y z
N LEU A 1 15.38 10.85 4.61
CA LEU A 1 14.13 11.29 3.94
C LEU A 1 13.06 11.33 5.01
N SER A 2 12.17 12.34 5.03
CA SER A 2 10.99 12.29 5.90
C SER A 2 9.98 11.28 5.36
N ASP A 3 9.10 10.77 6.22
CA ASP A 3 8.10 9.76 5.83
C ASP A 3 7.20 10.26 4.68
N GLY A 4 6.77 11.52 4.71
CA GLY A 4 6.02 12.13 3.60
C GLY A 4 6.81 12.21 2.29
N ALA A 5 8.11 12.53 2.36
CA ALA A 5 8.97 12.54 1.17
C ALA A 5 9.19 11.12 0.61
N MET A 6 9.28 10.10 1.47
CA MET A 6 9.35 8.70 1.04
C MET A 6 8.04 8.27 0.37
N MET A 7 6.89 8.62 0.94
CA MET A 7 5.59 8.31 0.37
C MET A 7 5.39 8.95 -1.00
N SER A 8 5.81 10.20 -1.19
CA SER A 8 5.74 10.89 -2.50
C SER A 8 6.49 10.16 -3.63
N LEU A 9 7.54 9.39 -3.31
CA LEU A 9 8.35 8.66 -4.30
C LEU A 9 7.75 7.29 -4.68
N ILE A 10 6.81 6.77 -3.90
CA ILE A 10 6.19 5.47 -4.14
C ILE A 10 4.94 5.69 -5.01
N GLY A 11 4.76 4.88 -6.07
CA GLY A 11 3.58 4.93 -6.93
C GLY A 11 2.31 4.36 -6.27
N ASP A 12 1.15 4.93 -6.62
CA ASP A 12 -0.17 4.48 -6.13
C ASP A 12 -0.49 3.04 -6.58
N ASP A 13 -0.10 2.69 -7.80
CA ASP A 13 -0.20 1.35 -8.38
C ASP A 13 0.62 0.33 -7.59
N TYR A 14 1.83 0.70 -7.18
CA TYR A 14 2.67 -0.13 -6.33
C TYR A 14 2.07 -0.28 -4.93
N LEU A 15 1.56 0.79 -4.31
CA LEU A 15 0.86 0.70 -3.02
C LEU A 15 -0.37 -0.21 -3.12
N PHE A 16 -1.19 -0.03 -4.15
CA PHE A 16 -2.34 -0.88 -4.41
C PHE A 16 -1.93 -2.35 -4.57
N TRP A 17 -0.89 -2.62 -5.36
CA TRP A 17 -0.36 -3.97 -5.54
C TRP A 17 0.16 -4.56 -4.21
N ARG A 18 0.92 -3.78 -3.43
CA ARG A 18 1.43 -4.20 -2.12
C ARG A 18 0.31 -4.52 -1.14
N ILE A 19 -0.74 -3.73 -1.09
CA ILE A 19 -1.91 -4.00 -0.25
C ILE A 19 -2.63 -5.26 -0.75
N SER A 20 -2.79 -5.39 -2.06
CA SER A 20 -3.50 -6.53 -2.67
C SER A 20 -2.78 -7.85 -2.42
N LYS A 21 -1.47 -7.92 -2.70
CA LYS A 21 -0.66 -9.14 -2.65
C LYS A 21 0.01 -9.40 -1.31
N GLY A 22 0.13 -8.39 -0.46
CA GLY A 22 0.87 -8.49 0.79
C GLY A 22 2.37 -8.63 0.57
N GLY A 23 3.04 -9.30 1.51
CA GLY A 23 4.49 -9.31 1.63
C GLY A 23 5.16 -10.69 1.57
N ALA A 24 4.38 -11.76 1.43
CA ALA A 24 4.88 -13.14 1.46
C ALA A 24 5.41 -13.66 0.11
N ILE A 25 5.38 -12.83 -0.93
CA ILE A 25 5.85 -13.16 -2.28
C ILE A 25 7.28 -12.62 -2.48
N ASP A 26 8.14 -13.44 -3.11
CA ASP A 26 9.49 -13.05 -3.52
C ASP A 26 9.47 -11.75 -4.35
N PRO A 27 10.44 -10.83 -4.18
CA PRO A 27 11.62 -10.86 -3.29
C PRO A 27 11.35 -10.35 -1.86
N PHE A 28 10.08 -10.18 -1.48
CA PHE A 28 9.72 -9.58 -0.21
C PHE A 28 9.60 -10.64 0.90
N ASN A 29 10.09 -10.29 2.09
CA ASN A 29 9.97 -11.12 3.29
C ASN A 29 9.22 -10.35 4.38
N SER A 30 7.93 -10.10 4.14
CA SER A 30 7.07 -9.37 5.05
C SER A 30 5.88 -10.22 5.48
N THR A 31 5.51 -10.11 6.75
CA THR A 31 4.36 -10.82 7.35
C THR A 31 3.00 -10.21 6.97
N MET A 32 2.98 -9.18 6.12
CA MET A 32 1.75 -8.56 5.66
C MET A 32 0.95 -9.57 4.81
N PRO A 33 -0.29 -9.90 5.18
CA PRO A 33 -1.12 -10.81 4.40
C PRO A 33 -1.60 -10.13 3.10
N ALA A 34 -2.02 -10.94 2.14
CA ALA A 34 -2.72 -10.46 0.95
C ALA A 34 -4.14 -10.02 1.35
N TRP A 35 -4.47 -8.75 1.10
CA TRP A 35 -5.81 -8.22 1.45
C TRP A 35 -6.83 -8.37 0.33
N GLU A 36 -6.42 -8.85 -0.85
CA GLU A 36 -7.33 -8.99 -1.98
C GLU A 36 -8.47 -10.00 -1.78
N GLY A 37 -8.31 -10.95 -0.86
CA GLY A 37 -9.36 -11.89 -0.46
C GLY A 37 -10.31 -11.35 0.61
N ALA A 38 -9.96 -10.25 1.29
CA ALA A 38 -10.73 -9.67 2.39
C ALA A 38 -11.36 -8.32 2.04
N LEU A 39 -10.75 -7.57 1.13
CA LEU A 39 -11.18 -6.24 0.71
C LEU A 39 -11.50 -6.23 -0.78
N THR A 40 -12.57 -5.53 -1.14
CA THR A 40 -12.87 -5.20 -2.54
C THR A 40 -11.80 -4.29 -3.14
N GLU A 41 -11.71 -4.24 -4.47
CA GLU A 41 -10.79 -3.34 -5.17
C GLU A 41 -11.00 -1.87 -4.78
N GLU A 42 -12.25 -1.42 -4.74
CA GLU A 42 -12.65 -0.08 -4.30
C GLU A 42 -12.09 0.24 -2.90
N GLN A 43 -12.27 -0.68 -1.94
CA GLN A 43 -11.79 -0.49 -0.57
C GLN A 43 -10.25 -0.42 -0.50
N ARG A 44 -9.54 -1.14 -1.36
CA ARG A 44 -8.07 -1.06 -1.42
C ARG A 44 -7.61 0.27 -2.01
N TRP A 45 -8.30 0.82 -3.01
CA TRP A 45 -8.04 2.17 -3.52
C TRP A 45 -8.33 3.25 -2.46
N GLN A 46 -9.42 3.12 -1.71
CA GLN A 46 -9.72 4.01 -0.58
C GLN A 46 -8.61 4.01 0.47
N LEU A 47 -8.00 2.85 0.76
CA LEU A 47 -6.84 2.77 1.65
C LEU A 47 -5.62 3.51 1.10
N VAL A 48 -5.34 3.39 -0.20
CA VAL A 48 -4.24 4.15 -0.84
C VAL A 48 -4.49 5.65 -0.68
N SER A 49 -5.69 6.12 -1.01
CA SER A 49 -6.06 7.53 -0.84
C SER A 49 -5.93 7.98 0.62
N TYR A 50 -6.37 7.17 1.58
CA TYR A 50 -6.22 7.49 2.99
C TYR A 50 -4.75 7.62 3.41
N MET A 51 -3.88 6.70 3.00
CA MET A 51 -2.44 6.78 3.29
C MET A 51 -1.79 8.05 2.75
N ARG A 52 -2.24 8.55 1.59
CA ARG A 52 -1.79 9.83 1.04
C ARG A 52 -2.15 11.00 1.95
N THR A 53 -3.38 11.05 2.45
CA THR A 53 -3.81 12.11 3.37
C THR A 53 -3.02 12.17 4.67
N LEU A 54 -2.46 11.03 5.13
CA LEU A 54 -1.60 10.97 6.30
C LEU A 54 -0.17 11.47 6.02
N SER A 55 0.26 11.45 4.76
CA SER A 55 1.61 11.83 4.34
C SER A 55 1.75 13.33 4.05
N ASP A 56 0.62 13.99 3.79
CA ASP A 56 0.53 15.43 3.54
C ASP A 56 0.39 16.26 4.84
N GLY A 57 0.35 15.59 6.00
CA GLY A 57 0.16 16.18 7.34
C GLY A 57 1.44 16.43 8.12
#